data_AF-A0A9D3PBS2-F1
#
_entry.id   AF-A0A9D3PBS2-F1
#
_cell.length_a   1.000
_cell.length_b   1.000
_cell.length_c   1.000
_cell.angle_alpha   90.00
_cell.angle_beta   90.00
_cell.angle_gamma   90.00
#
_symmetry.space_group_name_H-M   'P 1'
#
loop_
_entity.id
_entity.type
_entity.pdbx_description
1 polymer ?
#
loop_
_entity_poly.entity_id
_entity_poly.type
_entity_poly.pdbx_seq_one_letter_code
_entity_poly.pdbx_strand_id
1 'polypeptide(L)'
;MTQTSQSPATLLSPPDISKPTVRKRSVACSAGKPHGIWDRSAAAPQISSGLVTPVVSSSLTAPNTSHSPDVTFLLRTPMMPDLLVRDKDVTDSVGSYSNPERFLGQNYKELKRDFVKYNARFLDDKFLPNESSIGEGLLSHSELERVEWIRPTKMVSDPHLVVDSESRFDLAQGELGNCWFLAAIGAITFQPKIMDQIIPVGQSFRKDYAGIFHFRFWRFGKWVDVVIDDKLPTIDGQLIFVHCKTRNEFWPALLEKAYAKVCGSYADLHGGLISEALCDFIGGVHLTLRLKPDHPEHWALLYRAEQYNSCMGCGSHAGATSANTELPNGIVEGHAYTVTGVTKVMSEGESVKLVRLLNPWGRREWKGDWSDRSPLWGSVEPEERSKLLHSKEDGEFWMSVEDFCRSFANVDICCQSPAFLDGSSERSWTTTCYEGHWDENTAGGSMENKQSFWKNPQYRVKISAGETDRAEGQGLNLLVSLMQKPNSRHRHHVQNHNIGFSVFALKDQRAIPAAFFSSSAPVARSKALSNSREVTEYLRLKPGLYLIVPFTYKPKETGSFVLTLFSKTKPN
;
A
#
# COMPACT_ATOMS: atom_id res chain seq x y z
N MET A 1 1.65 68.63 -27.12
CA MET A 1 2.84 68.25 -27.90
C MET A 1 2.55 66.87 -28.48
N THR A 2 1.84 66.82 -29.62
CA THR A 2 2.41 66.68 -30.99
C THR A 2 3.09 65.31 -31.17
N GLN A 3 2.75 64.45 -32.13
CA GLN A 3 1.94 64.61 -33.33
C GLN A 3 1.83 63.24 -34.06
N THR A 4 0.64 62.95 -34.63
CA THR A 4 0.35 62.38 -35.98
C THR A 4 0.90 61.01 -36.40
N SER A 5 0.27 60.18 -37.25
CA SER A 5 -0.77 60.34 -38.30
C SER A 5 -1.24 58.93 -38.74
N GLN A 6 -2.54 58.63 -38.83
CA GLN A 6 -3.43 58.62 -40.01
C GLN A 6 -3.75 57.23 -40.60
N SER A 7 -5.06 56.98 -40.68
CA SER A 7 -5.85 55.98 -41.45
C SER A 7 -5.80 56.27 -42.99
N PRO A 8 -6.59 55.68 -43.93
CA PRO A 8 -7.79 54.81 -43.83
C PRO A 8 -7.94 53.70 -44.93
N ALA A 9 -9.16 53.14 -44.98
CA ALA A 9 -9.70 52.00 -45.72
C ALA A 9 -9.79 52.10 -47.27
N THR A 10 -9.99 50.97 -47.97
CA THR A 10 -11.28 50.43 -48.54
C THR A 10 -11.11 49.68 -49.90
N LEU A 11 -11.95 48.64 -50.11
CA LEU A 11 -12.56 48.13 -51.38
C LEU A 11 -11.94 46.94 -52.21
N LEU A 12 -12.76 45.86 -52.29
CA LEU A 12 -13.25 45.07 -53.45
C LEU A 12 -12.38 44.02 -54.21
N SER A 13 -12.66 42.74 -53.92
CA SER A 13 -13.05 41.53 -54.75
C SER A 13 -12.41 41.18 -56.15
N PRO A 14 -12.69 39.98 -56.75
CA PRO A 14 -11.82 38.77 -56.90
C PRO A 14 -11.46 38.43 -58.39
N PRO A 15 -10.81 37.29 -58.78
CA PRO A 15 -11.53 36.02 -59.07
C PRO A 15 -10.74 34.67 -58.93
N ASP A 16 -11.53 33.58 -58.94
CA ASP A 16 -11.33 32.16 -59.35
C ASP A 16 -9.95 31.48 -59.46
N ILE A 17 -9.87 30.19 -59.05
CA ILE A 17 -9.84 29.00 -59.95
C ILE A 17 -9.62 27.68 -59.14
N SER A 18 -10.62 26.80 -59.26
CA SER A 18 -10.70 25.31 -59.28
C SER A 18 -9.94 24.37 -58.31
N LYS A 19 -10.74 23.39 -57.80
CA LYS A 19 -10.35 22.11 -57.16
C LYS A 19 -9.93 21.05 -58.20
N PRO A 20 -9.44 19.87 -57.75
CA PRO A 20 -10.32 18.70 -57.88
C PRO A 20 -10.44 17.76 -56.67
N THR A 21 -11.58 17.09 -56.70
CA THR A 21 -12.29 16.09 -55.85
C THR A 21 -11.61 14.72 -55.69
N VAL A 22 -11.58 14.12 -54.49
CA VAL A 22 -12.52 13.13 -53.88
C VAL A 22 -12.54 11.72 -54.50
N ARG A 23 -12.37 10.68 -53.65
CA ARG A 23 -13.21 9.47 -53.68
C ARG A 23 -13.34 8.81 -52.29
N LYS A 24 -14.58 8.75 -51.80
CA LYS A 24 -15.06 7.92 -50.68
C LYS A 24 -15.29 6.48 -51.16
N ARG A 25 -15.11 5.50 -50.27
CA ARG A 25 -15.92 4.27 -50.23
C ARG A 25 -16.27 3.93 -48.79
N SER A 26 -17.55 3.64 -48.58
CA SER A 26 -18.19 3.14 -47.37
C SER A 26 -18.48 1.64 -47.53
N VAL A 27 -18.30 0.84 -46.47
CA VAL A 27 -19.06 -0.40 -46.21
C VAL A 27 -19.22 -0.55 -44.67
N ALA A 28 -20.37 -1.06 -44.26
CA ALA A 28 -20.90 -1.16 -42.90
C ALA A 28 -20.60 -2.51 -42.18
N CYS A 29 -21.17 -2.65 -40.96
CA CYS A 29 -21.26 -3.81 -40.02
C CYS A 29 -20.10 -3.93 -39.01
N SER A 30 -20.25 -4.30 -37.73
CA SER A 30 -21.37 -4.77 -36.89
C SER A 30 -20.90 -4.78 -35.42
N ALA A 31 -21.84 -4.79 -34.47
CA ALA A 31 -21.59 -4.87 -33.02
C ALA A 31 -20.80 -6.12 -32.59
N GLY A 32 -19.87 -5.96 -31.64
CA GLY A 32 -19.12 -7.02 -30.97
C GLY A 32 -18.51 -6.55 -29.64
N LYS A 33 -18.70 -7.34 -28.59
CA LYS A 33 -18.32 -7.12 -27.17
C LYS A 33 -16.80 -6.96 -26.94
N PRO A 34 -16.35 -6.36 -25.81
CA PRO A 34 -14.94 -6.29 -25.48
C PRO A 34 -14.48 -7.54 -24.68
N HIS A 35 -13.53 -8.29 -25.23
CA HIS A 35 -12.55 -9.12 -24.50
C HIS A 35 -11.20 -8.40 -24.69
N GLY A 36 -10.46 -8.04 -23.63
CA GLY A 36 -9.61 -8.94 -22.88
C GLY A 36 -8.19 -8.91 -23.47
N ILE A 37 -7.33 -7.98 -23.00
CA ILE A 37 -5.92 -7.90 -23.42
C ILE A 37 -5.06 -8.51 -22.32
N TRP A 38 -4.32 -9.56 -22.71
CA TRP A 38 -3.36 -10.31 -21.92
C TRP A 38 -1.95 -9.70 -22.00
N ASP A 39 -1.25 -9.88 -20.88
CA ASP A 39 0.19 -9.74 -20.65
C ASP A 39 1.08 -10.33 -21.76
N ARG A 40 2.21 -9.68 -22.01
CA ARG A 40 3.34 -10.24 -22.79
C ARG A 40 4.50 -10.57 -21.86
N SER A 41 4.74 -11.86 -21.66
CA SER A 41 6.00 -12.44 -21.18
C SER A 41 7.05 -12.45 -22.30
N ALA A 42 8.25 -11.95 -22.02
CA ALA A 42 9.41 -12.00 -22.92
C ALA A 42 10.02 -13.42 -22.98
N ALA A 43 10.45 -13.80 -24.18
CA ALA A 43 11.05 -15.08 -24.52
C ALA A 43 12.56 -15.11 -24.26
N ALA A 44 13.07 -16.25 -23.78
CA ALA A 44 14.49 -16.62 -23.76
C ALA A 44 14.80 -17.62 -24.90
N PRO A 45 16.02 -17.62 -25.47
CA PRO A 45 16.35 -18.42 -26.65
C PRO A 45 16.80 -19.85 -26.30
N GLN A 46 16.51 -20.79 -27.21
CA GLN A 46 16.95 -22.19 -27.17
C GLN A 46 18.39 -22.36 -27.66
N ILE A 47 19.11 -23.29 -27.02
CA ILE A 47 20.28 -23.99 -27.59
C ILE A 47 20.06 -25.49 -27.38
N SER A 48 20.34 -26.27 -28.43
CA SER A 48 20.06 -27.70 -28.56
C SER A 48 21.30 -28.58 -28.38
N SER A 49 21.05 -29.91 -28.35
CA SER A 49 21.95 -31.08 -28.43
C SER A 49 22.61 -31.53 -27.12
N GLY A 50 22.73 -32.82 -26.79
CA GLY A 50 22.38 -34.07 -27.48
C GLY A 50 22.50 -35.26 -26.50
N LEU A 51 21.90 -36.40 -26.88
CA LEU A 51 21.85 -37.66 -26.13
C LEU A 51 23.24 -38.25 -25.84
N VAL A 52 23.39 -38.95 -24.69
CA VAL A 52 23.95 -40.32 -24.58
C VAL A 52 23.41 -40.99 -23.29
N THR A 53 22.81 -42.18 -23.40
CA THR A 53 22.61 -43.15 -22.31
C THR A 53 23.79 -44.13 -22.24
N PRO A 54 24.00 -44.82 -21.11
CA PRO A 54 23.66 -46.24 -21.14
C PRO A 54 23.09 -46.84 -19.84
N VAL A 55 22.55 -48.04 -20.05
CA VAL A 55 21.84 -49.02 -19.23
C VAL A 55 22.79 -49.77 -18.26
N VAL A 56 22.25 -50.35 -17.17
CA VAL A 56 22.36 -51.76 -16.65
C VAL A 56 21.75 -51.75 -15.22
N SER A 57 20.53 -52.25 -15.00
CA SER A 57 20.11 -53.64 -14.68
C SER A 57 20.48 -54.16 -13.28
N SER A 58 19.48 -54.51 -12.46
CA SER A 58 19.24 -55.86 -11.94
C SER A 58 18.13 -55.86 -10.88
N SER A 59 17.43 -57.00 -10.87
CA SER A 59 16.10 -57.28 -10.33
C SER A 59 16.16 -58.23 -9.12
N LEU A 60 14.95 -58.60 -8.62
CA LEU A 60 14.58 -59.71 -7.71
C LEU A 60 14.37 -59.23 -6.26
N THR A 61 13.33 -59.59 -5.50
CA THR A 61 12.24 -60.59 -5.60
C THR A 61 11.24 -60.32 -4.47
N ALA A 62 9.95 -60.59 -4.69
CA ALA A 62 8.94 -60.70 -3.64
C ALA A 62 8.91 -62.13 -3.03
N PRO A 63 8.27 -62.33 -1.86
CA PRO A 63 7.02 -63.10 -1.92
C PRO A 63 5.89 -62.59 -1.00
N ASN A 64 4.68 -63.02 -1.37
CA ASN A 64 3.36 -62.85 -0.75
C ASN A 64 3.27 -63.23 0.74
N THR A 65 2.38 -62.56 1.47
CA THR A 65 1.26 -63.22 2.18
C THR A 65 0.14 -62.23 2.52
N SER A 66 -1.09 -62.74 2.38
CA SER A 66 -2.39 -62.14 2.67
C SER A 66 -2.59 -61.79 4.14
N HIS A 67 -3.22 -60.65 4.44
CA HIS A 67 -4.25 -60.49 5.47
C HIS A 67 -4.87 -59.09 5.37
N SER A 68 -6.18 -59.00 5.13
CA SER A 68 -6.98 -57.85 5.57
C SER A 68 -7.13 -57.93 7.09
N PRO A 69 -7.12 -56.77 7.78
CA PRO A 69 -8.39 -56.37 8.38
C PRO A 69 -8.68 -54.87 8.24
N ASP A 70 -9.97 -54.58 8.32
CA ASP A 70 -10.55 -53.25 8.51
C ASP A 70 -9.76 -52.38 9.48
N VAL A 71 -9.31 -51.22 9.00
CA VAL A 71 -8.96 -50.09 9.86
C VAL A 71 -9.72 -48.88 9.36
N THR A 72 -10.77 -48.55 10.10
CA THR A 72 -11.49 -47.28 10.07
C THR A 72 -10.48 -46.14 10.16
N PHE A 73 -10.16 -45.51 9.02
CA PHE A 73 -9.41 -44.27 9.00
C PHE A 73 -10.30 -43.17 9.59
N LEU A 74 -10.08 -42.88 10.87
CA LEU A 74 -10.46 -41.60 11.47
C LEU A 74 -9.75 -40.52 10.67
N LEU A 75 -10.50 -39.88 9.76
CA LEU A 75 -10.09 -38.64 9.10
C LEU A 75 -9.76 -37.64 10.21
N ARG A 76 -8.46 -37.45 10.48
CA ARG A 76 -7.98 -36.35 11.30
C ARG A 76 -8.50 -35.07 10.66
N THR A 77 -9.40 -34.41 11.38
CA THR A 77 -9.75 -33.01 11.12
C THR A 77 -8.46 -32.18 11.19
N PRO A 78 -8.25 -31.22 10.29
CA PRO A 78 -7.11 -30.32 10.40
C PRO A 78 -7.19 -29.59 11.76
N MET A 79 -6.04 -29.52 12.46
CA MET A 79 -5.91 -28.78 13.72
C MET A 79 -6.41 -27.34 13.52
N MET A 80 -7.13 -26.82 14.52
CA MET A 80 -7.49 -25.40 14.53
C MET A 80 -6.20 -24.56 14.63
N PRO A 81 -6.04 -23.53 13.79
CA PRO A 81 -4.89 -22.64 13.85
C PRO A 81 -4.91 -21.80 15.13
N ASP A 82 -3.73 -21.35 15.56
CA ASP A 82 -3.53 -20.54 16.75
C ASP A 82 -4.33 -19.23 16.65
N LEU A 83 -5.19 -18.98 17.64
CA LEU A 83 -6.03 -17.80 17.74
C LEU A 83 -5.22 -16.64 18.33
N LEU A 84 -4.95 -15.59 17.54
CA LEU A 84 -4.45 -14.32 18.07
C LEU A 84 -5.64 -13.37 18.28
N VAL A 85 -6.21 -13.40 19.48
CA VAL A 85 -7.22 -12.42 19.89
C VAL A 85 -6.52 -11.09 20.10
N ARG A 86 -6.80 -10.08 19.26
CA ARG A 86 -6.51 -8.68 19.59
C ARG A 86 -7.60 -8.19 20.55
N ASP A 87 -7.54 -8.66 21.79
CA ASP A 87 -8.11 -7.87 22.87
C ASP A 87 -7.20 -6.66 23.03
N LYS A 88 -7.80 -5.50 23.30
CA LYS A 88 -7.08 -4.26 23.63
C LYS A 88 -6.15 -4.41 24.86
N ASP A 89 -6.17 -5.57 25.52
CA ASP A 89 -5.44 -5.92 26.74
C ASP A 89 -4.29 -6.94 26.55
N VAL A 90 -3.92 -7.38 25.33
CA VAL A 90 -2.65 -8.13 25.14
C VAL A 90 -1.49 -7.14 24.97
N THR A 91 -1.28 -6.31 25.98
CA THR A 91 -0.34 -5.17 25.93
C THR A 91 1.13 -5.57 26.07
N ASP A 92 1.52 -6.85 25.94
CA ASP A 92 2.93 -7.27 26.10
C ASP A 92 3.35 -8.50 25.26
N SER A 93 2.49 -9.03 24.38
CA SER A 93 2.91 -10.15 23.52
C SER A 93 3.94 -9.72 22.47
N VAL A 94 4.85 -10.61 22.07
CA VAL A 94 5.83 -10.32 21.02
C VAL A 94 5.10 -9.99 19.71
N GLY A 95 5.49 -8.89 19.07
CA GLY A 95 4.83 -8.35 17.88
C GLY A 95 3.67 -7.40 18.19
N SER A 96 3.38 -7.14 19.47
CA SER A 96 2.50 -6.04 19.88
C SER A 96 3.21 -4.69 19.77
N TYR A 97 2.45 -3.61 19.91
CA TYR A 97 2.97 -2.25 19.86
C TYR A 97 4.02 -1.95 20.95
N SER A 98 3.77 -2.43 22.17
CA SER A 98 4.62 -2.25 23.36
C SER A 98 5.82 -3.21 23.37
N ASN A 99 5.69 -4.38 22.76
CA ASN A 99 6.74 -5.39 22.66
C ASN A 99 6.93 -5.82 21.19
N PRO A 100 7.48 -4.94 20.34
CA PRO A 100 7.68 -5.24 18.92
C PRO A 100 8.69 -6.37 18.72
N GLU A 101 8.49 -7.15 17.66
CA GLU A 101 9.41 -8.21 17.25
C GLU A 101 10.75 -7.62 16.79
N ARG A 102 11.85 -8.24 17.20
CA ARG A 102 13.20 -7.75 16.87
C ARG A 102 13.57 -8.16 15.45
N PHE A 103 13.67 -7.20 14.54
CA PHE A 103 14.07 -7.50 13.16
C PHE A 103 15.50 -8.06 13.13
N LEU A 104 15.65 -9.23 12.50
CA LEU A 104 16.93 -9.95 12.39
C LEU A 104 17.63 -10.19 13.75
N GLY A 105 16.84 -10.26 14.83
CA GLY A 105 17.32 -10.52 16.20
C GLY A 105 18.06 -9.36 16.85
N GLN A 106 18.15 -8.18 16.23
CA GLN A 106 18.86 -7.03 16.78
C GLN A 106 18.05 -6.33 17.89
N ASN A 107 18.67 -6.03 19.03
CA ASN A 107 18.04 -5.29 20.13
C ASN A 107 18.66 -3.89 20.24
N TYR A 108 17.90 -2.85 19.91
CA TYR A 108 18.35 -1.45 19.96
C TYR A 108 18.93 -1.06 21.33
N LYS A 109 18.24 -1.40 22.43
CA LYS A 109 18.65 -0.96 23.78
C LYS A 109 19.96 -1.60 24.22
N GLU A 110 20.13 -2.89 23.96
CA GLU A 110 21.36 -3.62 24.27
C GLU A 110 22.53 -3.12 23.42
N LEU A 111 22.34 -3.03 22.10
CA LEU A 111 23.35 -2.54 21.17
C LEU A 111 23.75 -1.09 21.50
N LYS A 112 22.80 -0.18 21.71
CA LYS A 112 23.11 1.22 22.07
C LYS A 112 23.92 1.29 23.36
N ARG A 113 23.49 0.58 24.41
CA ARG A 113 24.21 0.57 25.70
C ARG A 113 25.66 0.13 25.52
N ASP A 114 25.88 -0.95 24.77
CA ASP A 114 27.20 -1.53 24.60
C ASP A 114 28.10 -0.59 23.77
N PHE A 115 27.61 -0.06 22.64
CA PHE A 115 28.40 0.86 21.81
C PHE A 115 28.66 2.22 22.50
N VAL A 116 27.74 2.72 23.32
CA VAL A 116 27.98 3.89 24.19
C VAL A 116 29.07 3.58 25.22
N LYS A 117 28.98 2.43 25.90
CA LYS A 117 29.97 2.00 26.91
C LYS A 117 31.39 1.92 26.34
N TYR A 118 31.54 1.37 25.14
CA TYR A 118 32.85 1.23 24.49
C TYR A 118 33.27 2.46 23.66
N ASN A 119 32.49 3.54 23.69
CA ASN A 119 32.70 4.74 22.86
C ASN A 119 32.94 4.40 21.37
N ALA A 120 32.18 3.43 20.87
CA ALA A 120 32.24 2.97 19.49
C ALA A 120 31.08 3.57 18.67
N ARG A 121 31.11 3.33 17.34
CA ARG A 121 29.98 3.64 16.46
C ARG A 121 29.45 2.36 15.85
N PHE A 122 28.14 2.16 15.97
CA PHE A 122 27.46 1.00 15.44
C PHE A 122 27.60 0.96 13.92
N LEU A 123 27.90 -0.22 13.40
CA LEU A 123 27.92 -0.56 11.99
C LEU A 123 27.01 -1.77 11.84
N ASP A 124 25.99 -1.65 11.00
CA ASP A 124 24.94 -2.64 10.87
C ASP A 124 25.40 -3.82 10.01
N ASP A 125 25.74 -4.93 10.65
CA ASP A 125 26.16 -6.16 9.99
C ASP A 125 25.03 -6.84 9.20
N LYS A 126 23.78 -6.41 9.38
CA LYS A 126 22.59 -6.93 8.68
C LYS A 126 22.14 -6.09 7.49
N PHE A 127 22.75 -4.91 7.31
CA PHE A 127 22.50 -4.00 6.19
C PHE A 127 23.74 -3.13 5.95
N LEU A 128 24.77 -3.77 5.37
CA LEU A 128 26.11 -3.19 5.24
C LEU A 128 26.10 -1.94 4.33
N PRO A 129 26.92 -0.92 4.61
CA PRO A 129 27.03 0.27 3.77
C PRO A 129 27.86 -0.02 2.50
N ASN A 130 27.29 -0.79 1.58
CA ASN A 130 27.91 -1.18 0.31
C ASN A 130 26.84 -1.37 -0.78
N GLU A 131 27.29 -1.77 -1.96
CA GLU A 131 26.45 -1.96 -3.15
C GLU A 131 25.27 -2.91 -2.93
N SER A 132 25.41 -3.95 -2.07
CA SER A 132 24.33 -4.90 -1.81
C SER A 132 23.11 -4.26 -1.14
N SER A 133 23.33 -3.22 -0.33
CA SER A 133 22.24 -2.45 0.31
C SER A 133 21.62 -1.42 -0.62
N ILE A 134 22.38 -0.95 -1.63
CA ILE A 134 21.81 -0.13 -2.72
C ILE A 134 20.90 -0.99 -3.60
N GLY A 135 21.36 -2.19 -3.97
CA GLY A 135 20.61 -3.13 -4.80
C GLY A 135 20.86 -2.94 -6.30
N GLU A 136 20.46 -3.95 -7.08
CA GLU A 136 20.74 -4.03 -8.52
C GLU A 136 19.86 -3.09 -9.36
N GLY A 137 20.42 -2.55 -10.44
CA GLY A 137 19.67 -1.81 -11.46
C GLY A 137 19.24 -0.39 -11.09
N LEU A 138 19.50 0.05 -9.86
CA LEU A 138 19.12 1.39 -9.40
C LEU A 138 20.10 2.49 -9.85
N LEU A 139 21.40 2.20 -9.80
CA LEU A 139 22.48 3.10 -10.21
C LEU A 139 23.33 2.41 -11.29
N SER A 140 23.90 3.20 -12.21
CA SER A 140 24.91 2.70 -13.14
C SER A 140 26.19 2.29 -12.40
N HIS A 141 27.03 1.46 -13.03
CA HIS A 141 28.30 1.05 -12.44
C HIS A 141 29.20 2.25 -12.08
N SER A 142 29.26 3.26 -12.97
CA SER A 142 30.00 4.49 -12.72
C SER A 142 29.46 5.34 -11.57
N GLU A 143 28.15 5.28 -11.31
CA GLU A 143 27.57 5.97 -10.15
C GLU A 143 27.86 5.20 -8.87
N LEU A 144 27.74 3.87 -8.88
CA LEU A 144 28.05 3.00 -7.75
C LEU A 144 29.50 3.17 -7.27
N GLU A 145 30.46 3.26 -8.19
CA GLU A 145 31.88 3.51 -7.86
C GLU A 145 32.10 4.83 -7.11
N ARG A 146 31.19 5.80 -7.27
CA ARG A 146 31.26 7.12 -6.62
C ARG A 146 30.49 7.17 -5.31
N VAL A 147 29.74 6.12 -4.94
CA VAL A 147 28.92 6.12 -3.74
C VAL A 147 29.79 6.03 -2.50
N GLU A 148 29.68 7.05 -1.64
CA GLU A 148 30.29 7.08 -0.33
C GLU A 148 29.22 7.01 0.77
N TRP A 149 29.44 6.16 1.77
CA TRP A 149 28.53 6.00 2.91
C TRP A 149 28.96 6.84 4.11
N ILE A 150 28.39 8.03 4.22
CA ILE A 150 28.79 9.07 5.18
C ILE A 150 27.77 9.18 6.31
N ARG A 151 28.24 9.44 7.54
CA ARG A 151 27.36 9.71 8.69
C ARG A 151 26.98 11.19 8.72
N PRO A 152 25.76 11.57 9.17
CA PRO A 152 25.34 12.96 9.34
C PRO A 152 26.34 13.85 10.09
N THR A 153 26.99 13.32 11.12
CA THR A 153 28.03 14.01 11.91
C THR A 153 29.30 14.37 11.13
N LYS A 154 29.47 13.85 9.92
CA LYS A 154 30.55 14.21 8.98
C LYS A 154 30.06 15.10 7.84
N MET A 155 28.75 15.20 7.64
CA MET A 155 28.13 16.00 6.57
C MET A 155 27.81 17.42 7.04
N VAL A 156 27.38 17.56 8.30
CA VAL A 156 26.99 18.84 8.92
C VAL A 156 27.51 18.95 10.35
N SER A 157 27.63 20.19 10.85
CA SER A 157 28.18 20.48 12.17
C SER A 157 27.25 20.14 13.34
N ASP A 158 25.93 20.22 13.14
CA ASP A 158 24.92 20.01 14.19
C ASP A 158 23.73 19.19 13.66
N PRO A 159 23.91 17.87 13.44
CA PRO A 159 22.84 17.02 12.94
C PRO A 159 21.79 16.76 14.03
N HIS A 160 20.53 16.74 13.62
CA HIS A 160 19.38 16.38 14.43
C HIS A 160 18.62 15.24 13.76
N LEU A 161 17.97 14.41 14.58
CA LEU A 161 17.03 13.43 14.04
C LEU A 161 15.81 14.20 13.54
N VAL A 162 15.22 15.01 14.41
CA VAL A 162 14.10 15.92 14.17
C VAL A 162 14.46 17.28 14.76
N VAL A 163 14.22 18.38 14.04
CA VAL A 163 14.54 19.75 14.49
C VAL A 163 13.35 20.36 15.23
N ASP A 164 12.20 20.50 14.55
CA ASP A 164 10.99 21.09 15.11
C ASP A 164 9.90 20.04 15.32
N SER A 165 9.50 19.38 14.23
CA SER A 165 8.49 18.33 14.19
C SER A 165 8.65 17.54 12.89
N GLU A 166 8.20 16.30 12.86
CA GLU A 166 8.19 15.48 11.64
C GLU A 166 7.13 15.98 10.66
N SER A 167 7.49 16.93 9.83
CA SER A 167 6.59 17.62 8.92
C SER A 167 6.61 16.98 7.54
N ARG A 168 5.46 16.97 6.86
CA ARG A 168 5.38 16.58 5.44
C ARG A 168 6.27 17.45 4.55
N PHE A 169 6.56 18.69 4.96
CA PHE A 169 7.40 19.62 4.21
C PHE A 169 8.90 19.33 4.35
N ASP A 170 9.27 18.43 5.26
CA ASP A 170 10.65 17.94 5.38
C ASP A 170 10.99 17.02 4.20
N LEU A 171 10.00 16.42 3.55
CA LEU A 171 10.21 15.41 2.52
C LEU A 171 10.68 16.04 1.19
N ALA A 172 11.83 15.59 0.70
CA ALA A 172 12.27 15.80 -0.66
C ALA A 172 12.69 14.45 -1.27
N GLN A 173 11.94 13.99 -2.27
CA GLN A 173 12.29 12.77 -3.00
C GLN A 173 13.64 12.94 -3.72
N GLY A 174 14.51 11.95 -3.56
CA GLY A 174 15.73 11.80 -4.37
C GLY A 174 15.44 11.17 -5.73
N GLU A 175 16.42 10.46 -6.28
CA GLU A 175 16.32 9.86 -7.62
C GLU A 175 15.58 8.51 -7.63
N LEU A 176 15.31 7.95 -6.44
CA LEU A 176 14.62 6.69 -6.28
C LEU A 176 13.12 6.80 -6.60
N GLY A 177 12.58 5.85 -7.37
CA GLY A 177 11.17 5.75 -7.73
C GLY A 177 10.24 5.30 -6.60
N ASN A 178 10.42 5.80 -5.38
CA ASN A 178 9.66 5.41 -4.18
C ASN A 178 8.61 6.44 -3.74
N CYS A 179 8.09 7.24 -4.69
CA CYS A 179 7.05 8.24 -4.41
C CYS A 179 5.85 7.68 -3.62
N TRP A 180 5.48 6.41 -3.82
CA TRP A 180 4.43 5.71 -3.09
C TRP A 180 4.68 5.67 -1.58
N PHE A 181 5.93 5.45 -1.17
CA PHE A 181 6.38 5.42 0.21
C PHE A 181 6.38 6.82 0.81
N LEU A 182 6.89 7.81 0.07
CA LEU A 182 6.89 9.20 0.51
C LEU A 182 5.49 9.80 0.63
N ALA A 183 4.58 9.48 -0.28
CA ALA A 183 3.19 9.89 -0.19
C ALA A 183 2.52 9.33 1.08
N ALA A 184 2.84 8.08 1.45
CA ALA A 184 2.39 7.49 2.69
C ALA A 184 3.01 8.16 3.94
N ILE A 185 4.31 8.49 3.91
CA ILE A 185 4.96 9.27 4.99
C ILE A 185 4.28 10.63 5.15
N GLY A 186 4.04 11.34 4.03
CA GLY A 186 3.34 12.62 4.04
C GLY A 186 1.98 12.52 4.75
N ALA A 187 1.24 11.43 4.53
CA ALA A 187 -0.07 11.21 5.16
C ALA A 187 0.04 10.99 6.68
N ILE A 188 1.01 10.19 7.13
CA ILE A 188 1.15 9.85 8.57
C ILE A 188 1.70 11.02 9.40
N THR A 189 2.33 12.04 8.79
CA THR A 189 2.79 13.23 9.53
C THR A 189 1.64 13.99 10.21
N PHE A 190 0.40 13.83 9.74
CA PHE A 190 -0.81 14.37 10.38
C PHE A 190 -1.31 13.53 11.56
N GLN A 191 -0.65 12.40 11.84
CA GLN A 191 -1.00 11.47 12.92
C GLN A 191 0.16 11.37 13.92
N PRO A 192 0.34 12.33 14.85
CA PRO A 192 1.46 12.36 15.80
C PRO A 192 1.58 11.05 16.60
N LYS A 193 0.44 10.49 17.01
CA LYS A 193 0.41 9.21 17.74
C LYS A 193 0.94 8.03 16.95
N ILE A 194 0.86 8.06 15.62
CA ILE A 194 1.40 7.03 14.70
C ILE A 194 2.89 7.31 14.45
N MET A 195 3.26 8.58 14.27
CA MET A 195 4.66 9.00 14.14
C MET A 195 5.51 8.59 15.35
N ASP A 196 5.02 8.81 16.57
CA ASP A 196 5.68 8.36 17.81
C ASP A 196 5.90 6.85 17.88
N GLN A 197 5.08 6.07 17.15
CA GLN A 197 5.22 4.61 17.06
C GLN A 197 6.35 4.24 16.11
N ILE A 198 6.36 4.87 14.95
CA ILE A 198 7.29 4.57 13.85
C ILE A 198 8.68 5.10 14.19
N ILE A 199 8.77 6.27 14.82
CA ILE A 199 10.01 6.94 15.21
C ILE A 199 10.00 7.07 16.75
N PRO A 200 10.47 6.05 17.48
CA PRO A 200 10.47 6.11 18.94
C PRO A 200 11.27 7.30 19.48
N VAL A 201 10.71 7.97 20.48
CA VAL A 201 11.35 9.11 21.16
C VAL A 201 12.63 8.73 21.90
N GLY A 202 13.50 9.71 22.15
CA GLY A 202 14.76 9.51 22.92
C GLY A 202 15.98 9.11 22.09
N GLN A 203 15.85 9.16 20.76
CA GLN A 203 16.96 9.03 19.81
C GLN A 203 17.59 10.41 19.57
N SER A 204 18.93 10.49 19.48
CA SER A 204 19.62 11.77 19.34
C SER A 204 21.02 11.58 18.75
N PHE A 205 21.47 12.57 17.98
CA PHE A 205 22.88 12.70 17.56
C PHE A 205 23.78 13.33 18.65
N ARG A 206 23.19 13.87 19.71
CA ARG A 206 23.93 14.57 20.78
C ARG A 206 24.07 13.71 22.03
N LYS A 207 22.95 13.25 22.58
CA LYS A 207 22.92 12.49 23.83
C LYS A 207 23.03 10.99 23.56
N ASP A 208 23.96 10.32 24.25
CA ASP A 208 24.19 8.88 24.17
C ASP A 208 24.36 8.39 22.71
N TYR A 209 25.00 9.22 21.88
CA TYR A 209 25.15 8.98 20.46
C TYR A 209 26.21 7.90 20.18
N ALA A 210 25.75 6.83 19.55
CA ALA A 210 26.57 5.70 19.11
C ALA A 210 26.40 5.38 17.62
N GLY A 211 25.84 6.30 16.81
CA GLY A 211 25.60 6.05 15.39
C GLY A 211 24.57 4.95 15.12
N ILE A 212 23.60 4.78 16.02
CA ILE A 212 22.56 3.74 16.01
C ILE A 212 21.19 4.36 16.21
N PHE A 213 20.24 3.96 15.38
CA PHE A 213 18.84 4.40 15.41
C PHE A 213 17.91 3.19 15.23
N HIS A 214 16.64 3.36 15.54
CA HIS A 214 15.63 2.35 15.25
C HIS A 214 14.28 2.95 14.88
N PHE A 215 13.55 2.19 14.08
CA PHE A 215 12.23 2.52 13.55
C PHE A 215 11.32 1.32 13.66
N ARG A 216 10.01 1.55 13.67
CA ARG A 216 9.02 0.46 13.75
C ARG A 216 8.10 0.46 12.56
N PHE A 217 7.85 -0.75 12.05
CA PHE A 217 6.90 -0.97 10.98
C PHE A 217 5.96 -2.11 11.37
N TRP A 218 4.71 -1.98 10.97
CA TRP A 218 3.78 -3.09 11.01
C TRP A 218 4.07 -4.02 9.83
N ARG A 219 4.32 -5.30 10.10
CA ARG A 219 4.58 -6.34 9.11
C ARG A 219 3.67 -7.53 9.40
N PHE A 220 2.71 -7.76 8.50
CA PHE A 220 1.92 -8.99 8.46
C PHE A 220 1.36 -9.41 9.84
N GLY A 221 0.66 -8.49 10.50
CA GLY A 221 0.02 -8.72 11.80
C GLY A 221 0.80 -8.19 13.00
N LYS A 222 2.12 -8.01 12.88
CA LYS A 222 3.03 -7.70 14.00
C LYS A 222 3.77 -6.39 13.82
N TRP A 223 4.02 -5.69 14.92
CA TRP A 223 4.98 -4.59 14.96
C TRP A 223 6.40 -5.16 15.02
N VAL A 224 7.29 -4.60 14.21
CA VAL A 224 8.68 -5.03 14.07
C VAL A 224 9.60 -3.82 14.32
N ASP A 225 10.57 -3.98 15.23
CA ASP A 225 11.59 -2.98 15.57
C ASP A 225 12.84 -3.21 14.73
N VAL A 226 13.22 -2.20 13.94
CA VAL A 226 14.28 -2.26 12.94
C VAL A 226 15.42 -1.34 13.36
N VAL A 227 16.53 -1.94 13.75
CA VAL A 227 17.76 -1.22 14.10
C VAL A 227 18.54 -0.90 12.84
N ILE A 228 19.11 0.30 12.74
CA ILE A 228 20.05 0.68 11.67
C ILE A 228 21.22 1.48 12.25
N ASP A 229 22.34 1.51 11.52
CA ASP A 229 23.33 2.59 11.69
C ASP A 229 22.94 3.84 10.89
N ASP A 230 23.61 4.96 11.15
CA ASP A 230 23.36 6.25 10.47
C ASP A 230 24.25 6.55 9.27
N LYS A 231 24.92 5.56 8.67
CA LYS A 231 25.60 5.79 7.38
C LYS A 231 24.57 5.89 6.26
N LEU A 232 24.61 6.99 5.51
CA LEU A 232 23.72 7.23 4.38
C LEU A 232 24.53 7.27 3.08
N PRO A 233 23.98 6.77 1.97
CA PRO A 233 24.65 6.79 0.67
C PRO A 233 24.67 8.20 0.10
N THR A 234 25.84 8.61 -0.40
CA THR A 234 26.07 9.95 -0.96
C THR A 234 26.90 9.87 -2.23
N ILE A 235 26.75 10.86 -3.11
CA ILE A 235 27.67 11.13 -4.21
C ILE A 235 28.08 12.60 -4.07
N ASP A 236 29.38 12.87 -4.13
CA ASP A 236 29.97 14.20 -3.92
C ASP A 236 29.51 14.87 -2.60
N GLY A 237 29.30 14.06 -1.56
CA GLY A 237 28.84 14.51 -0.24
C GLY A 237 27.34 14.88 -0.16
N GLN A 238 26.56 14.66 -1.22
CA GLN A 238 25.10 14.87 -1.24
C GLN A 238 24.37 13.54 -1.14
N LEU A 239 23.26 13.51 -0.38
CA LEU A 239 22.37 12.34 -0.33
C LEU A 239 21.75 12.09 -1.70
N ILE A 240 21.76 10.83 -2.14
CA ILE A 240 21.23 10.44 -3.46
C ILE A 240 19.77 9.94 -3.40
N PHE A 241 19.28 9.62 -2.21
CA PHE A 241 17.89 9.24 -1.96
C PHE A 241 17.15 10.34 -1.19
N VAL A 242 16.19 9.97 -0.34
CA VAL A 242 15.39 10.95 0.39
C VAL A 242 16.30 11.80 1.28
N HIS A 243 16.04 13.10 1.27
CA HIS A 243 16.71 14.07 2.11
C HIS A 243 15.71 15.09 2.66
N CYS A 244 16.12 15.78 3.73
CA CYS A 244 15.32 16.87 4.27
C CYS A 244 15.60 18.19 3.53
N LYS A 245 14.56 19.02 3.33
CA LYS A 245 14.76 20.43 2.92
C LYS A 245 15.58 21.19 3.96
N THR A 246 15.42 20.86 5.24
CA THR A 246 16.23 21.35 6.36
C THR A 246 17.55 20.57 6.41
N ARG A 247 18.66 21.24 6.08
CA ARG A 247 19.97 20.62 5.86
C ARG A 247 20.51 19.77 7.02
N ASN A 248 20.13 20.08 8.26
CA ASN A 248 20.62 19.39 9.45
C ASN A 248 19.62 18.39 10.08
N GLU A 249 18.54 18.05 9.37
CA GLU A 249 17.53 17.10 9.81
C GLU A 249 17.60 15.79 8.99
N PHE A 250 17.52 14.63 9.67
CA PHE A 250 17.84 13.34 9.05
C PHE A 250 16.80 12.24 9.26
N TRP A 251 15.68 12.49 9.95
CA TRP A 251 14.65 11.46 10.14
C TRP A 251 14.11 10.87 8.83
N PRO A 252 13.89 11.62 7.71
CA PRO A 252 13.34 11.03 6.49
C PRO A 252 14.31 10.03 5.86
N ALA A 253 15.59 10.41 5.77
CA ALA A 253 16.65 9.58 5.19
C ALA A 253 16.90 8.31 6.01
N LEU A 254 16.87 8.42 7.34
CA LEU A 254 17.05 7.27 8.23
C LEU A 254 15.81 6.35 8.24
N LEU A 255 14.60 6.91 8.16
CA LEU A 255 13.37 6.13 8.03
C LEU A 255 13.34 5.36 6.70
N GLU A 256 13.71 6.01 5.59
CA GLU A 256 13.86 5.35 4.28
C GLU A 256 14.87 4.21 4.34
N LYS A 257 16.04 4.43 4.95
CA LYS A 257 17.05 3.39 5.14
C LYS A 257 16.50 2.18 5.93
N ALA A 258 15.78 2.43 7.02
CA ALA A 258 15.19 1.36 7.82
C ALA A 258 14.16 0.56 7.02
N TYR A 259 13.36 1.24 6.21
CA TYR A 259 12.38 0.58 5.34
C TYR A 259 13.06 -0.20 4.20
N ALA A 260 14.10 0.36 3.57
CA ALA A 260 14.94 -0.34 2.59
C ALA A 260 15.51 -1.64 3.19
N LYS A 261 16.01 -1.59 4.43
CA LYS A 261 16.51 -2.77 5.14
C LYS A 261 15.44 -3.85 5.33
N VAL A 262 14.20 -3.47 5.64
CA VAL A 262 13.06 -4.39 5.77
C VAL A 262 12.70 -4.99 4.42
N CYS A 263 12.71 -4.19 3.36
CA CYS A 263 12.36 -4.60 2.00
C CYS A 263 13.48 -5.32 1.25
N GLY A 264 14.71 -5.30 1.76
CA GLY A 264 15.88 -5.98 1.19
C GLY A 264 17.03 -5.04 0.85
N SER A 265 16.76 -3.99 0.08
CA SER A 265 17.71 -2.99 -0.43
C SER A 265 16.99 -1.67 -0.76
N TYR A 266 17.72 -0.60 -1.15
CA TYR A 266 17.09 0.62 -1.67
C TYR A 266 16.40 0.38 -3.01
N ALA A 267 16.99 -0.44 -3.90
CA ALA A 267 16.36 -0.88 -5.13
C ALA A 267 15.02 -1.56 -4.85
N ASP A 268 14.89 -2.24 -3.70
CA ASP A 268 13.64 -2.87 -3.28
C ASP A 268 12.47 -1.92 -3.00
N LEU A 269 12.74 -0.61 -2.89
CA LEU A 269 11.72 0.42 -2.72
C LEU A 269 11.26 1.04 -4.04
N HIS A 270 11.93 0.75 -5.16
CA HIS A 270 11.50 1.24 -6.47
C HIS A 270 10.14 0.63 -6.84
N GLY A 271 9.17 1.46 -7.22
CA GLY A 271 7.85 0.99 -7.68
C GLY A 271 7.02 0.25 -6.62
N GLY A 272 5.96 0.88 -6.11
CA GLY A 272 5.07 0.24 -5.15
C GLY A 272 3.72 0.91 -5.01
N LEU A 273 2.92 0.38 -4.10
CA LEU A 273 1.55 0.84 -3.88
C LEU A 273 1.47 1.63 -2.59
N ILE A 274 0.81 2.79 -2.63
CA ILE A 274 0.65 3.67 -1.45
C ILE A 274 -0.03 2.90 -0.31
N SER A 275 -1.02 2.07 -0.65
CA SER A 275 -1.70 1.15 0.28
C SER A 275 -0.75 0.23 1.04
N GLU A 276 0.30 -0.28 0.38
CA GLU A 276 1.27 -1.15 1.04
C GLU A 276 2.04 -0.40 2.14
N ALA A 277 2.54 0.80 1.82
CA ALA A 277 3.25 1.63 2.79
C ALA A 277 2.34 2.09 3.92
N LEU A 278 1.12 2.55 3.61
CA LEU A 278 0.15 2.96 4.62
C LEU A 278 -0.17 1.82 5.59
N CYS A 279 -0.42 0.61 5.08
CA CYS A 279 -0.61 -0.56 5.93
C CYS A 279 0.62 -0.87 6.79
N ASP A 280 1.82 -0.73 6.23
CA ASP A 280 3.07 -1.02 6.93
C ASP A 280 3.42 0.06 7.98
N PHE A 281 2.86 1.25 7.89
CA PHE A 281 2.97 2.31 8.89
C PHE A 281 1.88 2.24 9.97
N ILE A 282 0.67 1.83 9.61
CA ILE A 282 -0.51 2.01 10.47
C ILE A 282 -0.97 0.67 11.07
N GLY A 283 -0.77 -0.44 10.37
CA GLY A 283 -1.33 -1.75 10.73
C GLY A 283 -2.86 -1.76 10.78
N GLY A 284 -3.49 -0.86 10.02
CA GLY A 284 -4.92 -0.57 10.01
C GLY A 284 -5.69 -1.21 8.86
N VAL A 285 -6.91 -0.75 8.68
CA VAL A 285 -7.83 -1.11 7.61
C VAL A 285 -7.57 -0.24 6.39
N HIS A 286 -7.41 -0.88 5.23
CA HIS A 286 -7.16 -0.22 3.95
C HIS A 286 -8.36 -0.36 2.99
N LEU A 287 -8.59 0.70 2.21
CA LEU A 287 -9.51 0.74 1.08
C LEU A 287 -8.86 1.45 -0.11
N THR A 288 -8.84 0.80 -1.28
CA THR A 288 -8.56 1.47 -2.56
C THR A 288 -9.87 1.81 -3.25
N LEU A 289 -10.10 3.09 -3.48
CA LEU A 289 -11.21 3.60 -4.27
C LEU A 289 -10.71 3.98 -5.66
N ARG A 290 -11.24 3.33 -6.70
CA ARG A 290 -11.02 3.76 -8.09
C ARG A 290 -11.87 4.98 -8.36
N LEU A 291 -11.22 6.07 -8.76
CA LEU A 291 -11.89 7.33 -9.06
C LEU A 291 -12.56 7.24 -10.43
N LYS A 292 -13.69 7.92 -10.51
CA LYS A 292 -14.57 8.02 -11.68
C LYS A 292 -15.11 9.44 -11.68
N PRO A 293 -15.17 10.11 -12.84
CA PRO A 293 -15.79 11.41 -12.96
C PRO A 293 -17.24 11.37 -12.43
N ASP A 294 -17.63 12.45 -11.74
CA ASP A 294 -19.01 12.74 -11.34
C ASP A 294 -19.69 11.69 -10.43
N HIS A 295 -18.92 10.86 -9.72
CA HIS A 295 -19.49 9.88 -8.78
C HIS A 295 -19.75 10.51 -7.39
N PRO A 296 -21.01 10.70 -6.97
CA PRO A 296 -21.35 11.51 -5.80
C PRO A 296 -20.83 10.93 -4.47
N GLU A 297 -20.61 9.60 -4.40
CA GLU A 297 -20.13 8.94 -3.19
C GLU A 297 -18.65 9.16 -2.90
N HIS A 298 -17.83 9.59 -3.88
CA HIS A 298 -16.38 9.77 -3.67
C HIS A 298 -16.11 10.86 -2.64
N TRP A 299 -16.76 12.02 -2.77
CA TRP A 299 -16.62 13.09 -1.78
C TRP A 299 -17.09 12.65 -0.40
N ALA A 300 -18.23 11.95 -0.31
CA ALA A 300 -18.78 11.54 0.97
C ALA A 300 -17.83 10.60 1.72
N LEU A 301 -17.16 9.69 1.00
CA LEU A 301 -16.16 8.80 1.56
C LEU A 301 -14.87 9.54 1.95
N LEU A 302 -14.35 10.42 1.09
CA LEU A 302 -13.15 11.23 1.38
C LEU A 302 -13.37 12.13 2.61
N TYR A 303 -14.50 12.83 2.64
CA TYR A 303 -14.85 13.71 3.75
C TYR A 303 -15.02 12.92 5.05
N ARG A 304 -15.64 11.74 4.98
CA ARG A 304 -15.73 10.85 6.14
C ARG A 304 -14.36 10.35 6.58
N ALA A 305 -13.50 9.91 5.66
CA ALA A 305 -12.14 9.47 5.97
C ALA A 305 -11.34 10.55 6.71
N GLU A 306 -11.46 11.81 6.29
CA GLU A 306 -10.91 12.98 6.98
C GLU A 306 -11.43 13.09 8.43
N GLN A 307 -12.75 12.97 8.67
CA GLN A 307 -13.33 13.04 10.02
C GLN A 307 -12.82 11.93 10.95
N TYR A 308 -12.39 10.80 10.39
CA TYR A 308 -11.81 9.68 11.12
C TYR A 308 -10.28 9.72 11.18
N ASN A 309 -9.65 10.85 10.79
CA ASN A 309 -8.20 11.01 10.78
C ASN A 309 -7.50 9.89 9.98
N SER A 310 -8.12 9.50 8.86
CA SER A 310 -7.59 8.43 8.01
C SER A 310 -6.43 8.99 7.18
N CYS A 311 -5.37 8.22 7.04
CA CYS A 311 -4.26 8.57 6.16
C CYS A 311 -4.66 8.26 4.72
N MET A 312 -4.43 9.21 3.82
CA MET A 312 -4.87 9.12 2.44
C MET A 312 -3.74 9.47 1.47
N GLY A 313 -3.63 8.70 0.40
CA GLY A 313 -2.77 9.01 -0.73
C GLY A 313 -3.46 8.65 -2.03
N CYS A 314 -3.02 9.20 -3.15
CA CYS A 314 -3.64 8.98 -4.45
C CYS A 314 -2.61 8.82 -5.56
N GLY A 315 -2.96 8.04 -6.57
CA GLY A 315 -2.15 7.85 -7.77
C GLY A 315 -2.72 8.61 -8.96
N SER A 316 -1.88 9.39 -9.64
CA SER A 316 -2.26 9.97 -10.93
C SER A 316 -2.34 8.88 -12.00
N HIS A 317 -2.97 9.20 -13.14
CA HIS A 317 -3.02 8.27 -14.27
C HIS A 317 -1.60 7.96 -14.77
N ALA A 318 -1.37 6.71 -15.18
CA ALA A 318 -0.12 6.31 -15.80
C ALA A 318 0.08 7.05 -17.13
N GLY A 319 1.28 7.55 -17.37
CA GLY A 319 1.65 8.20 -18.62
C GLY A 319 1.94 7.19 -19.73
N ALA A 320 2.26 7.70 -20.92
CA ALA A 320 2.65 6.87 -22.06
C ALA A 320 3.98 6.13 -21.86
N THR A 321 4.80 6.59 -20.93
CA THR A 321 6.07 5.98 -20.55
C THR A 321 6.10 5.74 -19.03
N SER A 322 7.08 4.99 -18.55
CA SER A 322 7.33 4.83 -17.11
C SER A 322 7.96 6.07 -16.45
N ALA A 323 8.21 7.14 -17.22
CA ALA A 323 8.78 8.37 -16.69
C ALA A 323 7.69 9.26 -16.08
N ASN A 324 7.99 9.81 -14.90
CA ASN A 324 7.12 10.75 -14.20
C ASN A 324 7.12 12.11 -14.91
N THR A 325 6.25 12.25 -15.91
CA THR A 325 6.17 13.44 -16.79
C THR A 325 5.18 14.45 -16.23
N GLU A 326 5.59 15.73 -16.15
CA GLU A 326 4.70 16.81 -15.74
C GLU A 326 3.79 17.22 -16.91
N LEU A 327 2.47 17.20 -16.68
CA LEU A 327 1.47 17.67 -17.62
C LEU A 327 1.38 19.21 -17.62
N PRO A 328 0.80 19.83 -18.67
CA PRO A 328 0.61 21.28 -18.72
C PRO A 328 -0.15 21.88 -17.54
N ASN A 329 -1.04 21.09 -16.91
CA ASN A 329 -1.79 21.47 -15.71
C ASN A 329 -1.00 21.31 -14.40
N GLY A 330 0.24 20.83 -14.44
CA GLY A 330 1.14 20.66 -13.30
C GLY A 330 1.10 19.28 -12.64
N ILE A 331 0.12 18.42 -12.95
CA ILE A 331 0.06 17.06 -12.41
C ILE A 331 1.12 16.19 -13.08
N VAL A 332 1.81 15.37 -12.29
CA VAL A 332 2.83 14.44 -12.76
C VAL A 332 2.17 13.08 -13.00
N GLU A 333 2.32 12.52 -14.20
CA GLU A 333 1.79 11.20 -14.55
C GLU A 333 2.55 10.07 -13.85
N GLY A 334 1.86 8.96 -13.56
CA GLY A 334 2.44 7.78 -12.93
C GLY A 334 3.01 8.03 -11.52
N HIS A 335 2.49 9.03 -10.81
CA HIS A 335 3.06 9.54 -9.57
C HIS A 335 2.09 9.47 -8.39
N ALA A 336 2.64 9.26 -7.20
CA ALA A 336 1.89 9.21 -5.94
C ALA A 336 1.88 10.59 -5.27
N TYR A 337 0.71 10.99 -4.78
CA TYR A 337 0.48 12.22 -4.03
C TYR A 337 -0.13 11.88 -2.67
N THR A 338 0.09 12.73 -1.68
CA THR A 338 -0.61 12.66 -0.39
C THR A 338 -1.88 13.48 -0.45
N VAL A 339 -2.99 12.97 0.10
CA VAL A 339 -4.16 13.81 0.37
C VAL A 339 -3.99 14.41 1.76
N THR A 340 -3.91 15.73 1.86
CA THR A 340 -3.59 16.47 3.10
C THR A 340 -4.76 17.27 3.66
N GLY A 341 -5.92 17.20 3.02
CA GLY A 341 -7.15 17.78 3.52
C GLY A 341 -8.33 17.58 2.58
N VAL A 342 -9.52 17.51 3.16
CA VAL A 342 -10.79 17.44 2.42
C VAL A 342 -11.76 18.41 3.05
N THR A 343 -12.26 19.37 2.29
CA THR A 343 -13.17 20.40 2.82
C THR A 343 -14.23 20.81 1.80
N LYS A 344 -15.12 21.70 2.23
CA LYS A 344 -16.03 22.44 1.35
C LYS A 344 -15.94 23.92 1.71
N VAL A 345 -16.05 24.78 0.71
CA VAL A 345 -16.07 26.24 0.87
C VAL A 345 -17.30 26.80 0.18
N MET A 346 -17.74 27.99 0.61
CA MET A 346 -18.76 28.75 -0.10
C MET A 346 -18.08 29.72 -1.07
N SER A 347 -18.47 29.66 -2.34
CA SER A 347 -17.96 30.53 -3.41
C SER A 347 -19.13 31.00 -4.25
N GLU A 348 -19.34 32.31 -4.35
CA GLU A 348 -20.41 32.92 -5.17
C GLU A 348 -21.83 32.34 -4.87
N GLY A 349 -22.06 31.92 -3.63
CA GLY A 349 -23.34 31.32 -3.19
C GLY A 349 -23.46 29.81 -3.43
N GLU A 350 -22.46 29.17 -4.04
CA GLU A 350 -22.41 27.73 -4.25
C GLU A 350 -21.42 27.03 -3.30
N SER A 351 -21.75 25.81 -2.89
CA SER A 351 -20.85 24.98 -2.08
C SER A 351 -19.90 24.22 -2.99
N VAL A 352 -18.61 24.55 -2.93
CA VAL A 352 -17.55 23.90 -3.71
C VAL A 352 -16.82 22.89 -2.83
N LYS A 353 -16.62 21.67 -3.35
CA LYS A 353 -15.95 20.57 -2.65
C LYS A 353 -14.49 20.53 -3.06
N LEU A 354 -13.58 20.64 -2.10
CA LEU A 354 -12.15 20.75 -2.35
C LEU A 354 -11.37 19.61 -1.70
N VAL A 355 -10.29 19.21 -2.37
CA VAL A 355 -9.28 18.29 -1.85
C VAL A 355 -7.92 18.97 -1.94
N ARG A 356 -7.12 18.86 -0.88
CA ARG A 356 -5.74 19.34 -0.83
C ARG A 356 -4.80 18.17 -1.04
N LEU A 357 -3.86 18.34 -1.94
CA LEU A 357 -2.87 17.34 -2.30
C LEU A 357 -1.47 17.88 -2.06
N LEU A 358 -0.53 16.99 -1.71
CA LEU A 358 0.88 17.29 -1.64
C LEU A 358 1.64 16.40 -2.64
N ASN A 359 2.43 17.04 -3.50
CA ASN A 359 3.46 16.40 -4.28
C ASN A 359 4.67 16.08 -3.37
N PRO A 360 5.07 14.82 -3.17
CA PRO A 360 6.22 14.46 -2.32
C PRO A 360 7.58 14.98 -2.82
N TRP A 361 7.64 15.52 -4.04
CA TRP A 361 8.81 16.28 -4.52
C TRP A 361 8.94 17.65 -3.86
N GLY A 362 7.89 18.12 -3.18
CA GLY A 362 7.83 19.42 -2.52
C GLY A 362 7.85 20.61 -3.49
N ARG A 363 7.41 20.38 -4.74
CA ARG A 363 7.30 21.32 -5.87
C ARG A 363 6.39 20.73 -6.96
N ARG A 364 6.09 21.50 -8.02
CA ARG A 364 5.23 21.13 -9.17
C ARG A 364 3.78 20.91 -8.72
N GLU A 365 3.08 22.04 -8.64
CA GLU A 365 1.69 22.13 -8.19
C GLU A 365 0.69 22.23 -9.35
N TRP A 366 -0.57 21.95 -9.02
CA TRP A 366 -1.71 22.18 -9.89
C TRP A 366 -1.80 23.64 -10.35
N LYS A 367 -2.09 23.85 -11.63
CA LYS A 367 -2.16 25.18 -12.27
C LYS A 367 -3.58 25.59 -12.67
N GLY A 368 -4.59 24.75 -12.38
CA GLY A 368 -5.99 25.00 -12.72
C GLY A 368 -6.76 25.73 -11.62
N ASP A 369 -8.08 25.53 -11.62
CA ASP A 369 -8.99 26.12 -10.64
C ASP A 369 -8.65 25.68 -9.22
N TRP A 370 -8.74 26.61 -8.26
CA TRP A 370 -8.36 26.42 -6.85
C TRP A 370 -6.87 26.23 -6.57
N SER A 371 -6.00 26.30 -7.58
CA SER A 371 -4.55 26.44 -7.36
C SER A 371 -4.21 27.66 -6.51
N ASP A 372 -2.98 27.70 -6.01
CA ASP A 372 -2.44 28.79 -5.19
C ASP A 372 -2.56 30.19 -5.77
N ARG A 373 -2.60 30.29 -7.11
CA ARG A 373 -2.72 31.54 -7.86
C ARG A 373 -4.11 31.72 -8.49
N SER A 374 -5.06 30.83 -8.19
CA SER A 374 -6.40 30.88 -8.78
C SER A 374 -7.17 32.12 -8.28
N PRO A 375 -7.80 32.89 -9.19
CA PRO A 375 -8.62 34.03 -8.79
C PRO A 375 -9.90 33.61 -8.07
N LEU A 376 -10.30 32.33 -8.15
CA LEU A 376 -11.51 31.80 -7.49
C LEU A 376 -11.43 31.91 -5.96
N TRP A 377 -10.24 31.95 -5.37
CA TRP A 377 -10.10 32.26 -3.95
C TRP A 377 -10.61 33.66 -3.58
N GLY A 378 -10.78 34.56 -4.55
CA GLY A 378 -11.35 35.90 -4.35
C GLY A 378 -12.80 35.91 -3.86
N SER A 379 -13.58 34.86 -4.17
CA SER A 379 -15.00 34.74 -3.80
C SER A 379 -15.24 34.04 -2.46
N VAL A 380 -14.20 33.44 -1.86
CA VAL A 380 -14.25 32.78 -0.55
C VAL A 380 -14.08 33.82 0.56
N GLU A 381 -14.83 33.65 1.65
CA GLU A 381 -14.77 34.53 2.83
C GLU A 381 -13.31 34.70 3.32
N PRO A 382 -12.86 35.94 3.63
CA PRO A 382 -11.46 36.21 3.93
C PRO A 382 -10.88 35.36 5.08
N GLU A 383 -11.67 35.08 6.11
CA GLU A 383 -11.24 34.26 7.24
C GLU A 383 -11.02 32.81 6.83
N GLU A 384 -11.96 32.20 6.10
CA GLU A 384 -11.85 30.84 5.59
C GLU A 384 -10.68 30.72 4.60
N ARG A 385 -10.56 31.69 3.67
CA ARG A 385 -9.45 31.78 2.73
C ARG A 385 -8.11 31.81 3.42
N SER A 386 -7.95 32.60 4.49
CA SER A 386 -6.67 32.72 5.21
C SER A 386 -6.22 31.41 5.89
N LYS A 387 -7.18 30.53 6.22
CA LYS A 387 -6.91 29.21 6.83
C LYS A 387 -6.56 28.15 5.79
N LEU A 388 -7.09 28.27 4.57
CA LEU A 388 -6.96 27.25 3.53
C LEU A 388 -5.87 27.56 2.51
N LEU A 389 -5.74 28.82 2.10
CA LEU A 389 -4.83 29.22 1.03
C LEU A 389 -3.47 29.66 1.60
N HIS A 390 -2.43 28.95 1.18
CA HIS A 390 -1.04 29.28 1.47
C HIS A 390 -0.27 29.40 0.17
N SER A 391 -0.21 30.62 -0.41
CA SER A 391 0.45 30.83 -1.71
C SER A 391 1.96 30.64 -1.61
N LYS A 392 2.45 29.41 -1.84
CA LYS A 392 3.86 29.02 -1.72
C LYS A 392 4.13 27.84 -2.65
N GLU A 393 5.27 27.85 -3.34
CA GLU A 393 5.73 26.67 -4.08
C GLU A 393 6.36 25.66 -3.10
N ASP A 394 5.52 24.88 -2.43
CA ASP A 394 5.91 23.85 -1.48
C ASP A 394 5.42 22.44 -1.86
N GLY A 395 4.73 22.32 -3.00
CA GLY A 395 4.18 21.10 -3.55
C GLY A 395 2.75 20.82 -3.10
N GLU A 396 2.20 21.60 -2.16
CA GLU A 396 0.83 21.46 -1.67
C GLU A 396 -0.13 22.38 -2.44
N PHE A 397 -1.28 21.87 -2.85
CA PHE A 397 -2.26 22.65 -3.60
C PHE A 397 -3.68 22.14 -3.37
N TRP A 398 -4.66 23.01 -3.58
CA TRP A 398 -6.08 22.63 -3.62
C TRP A 398 -6.56 22.44 -5.06
N MET A 399 -7.56 21.57 -5.22
CA MET A 399 -8.34 21.42 -6.44
C MET A 399 -9.77 21.00 -6.12
N SER A 400 -10.68 21.13 -7.10
CA SER A 400 -12.05 20.62 -6.97
C SER A 400 -12.06 19.07 -6.93
N VAL A 401 -13.04 18.47 -6.27
CA VAL A 401 -13.19 17.00 -6.29
C VAL A 401 -13.52 16.48 -7.69
N GLU A 402 -14.17 17.31 -8.50
CA GLU A 402 -14.45 17.05 -9.91
C GLU A 402 -13.15 16.91 -10.71
N ASP A 403 -12.23 17.88 -10.57
CA ASP A 403 -10.91 17.82 -11.23
C ASP A 403 -10.03 16.71 -10.67
N PHE A 404 -10.14 16.44 -9.37
CA PHE A 404 -9.46 15.32 -8.71
C PHE A 404 -9.87 13.99 -9.34
N CYS A 405 -11.17 13.74 -9.51
CA CYS A 405 -11.68 12.51 -10.11
C CYS A 405 -11.32 12.36 -11.60
N ARG A 406 -10.98 13.45 -12.29
CA ARG A 406 -10.50 13.44 -13.68
C ARG A 406 -8.99 13.24 -13.77
N SER A 407 -8.23 13.80 -12.83
CA SER A 407 -6.77 13.82 -12.87
C SER A 407 -6.15 12.58 -12.24
N PHE A 408 -6.83 11.96 -11.28
CA PHE A 408 -6.31 10.82 -10.49
C PHE A 408 -7.08 9.53 -10.76
N ALA A 409 -6.36 8.40 -10.75
CA ALA A 409 -6.92 7.09 -11.05
C ALA A 409 -7.53 6.41 -9.81
N ASN A 410 -6.91 6.60 -8.65
CA ASN A 410 -7.36 6.00 -7.40
C ASN A 410 -6.91 6.81 -6.18
N VAL A 411 -7.63 6.59 -5.07
CA VAL A 411 -7.22 7.01 -3.73
C VAL A 411 -7.15 5.79 -2.82
N ASP A 412 -6.06 5.68 -2.07
CA ASP A 412 -5.84 4.70 -1.01
C ASP A 412 -6.09 5.37 0.33
N ILE A 413 -6.97 4.77 1.12
CA ILE A 413 -7.37 5.25 2.45
C ILE A 413 -6.97 4.18 3.46
N CYS A 414 -6.26 4.55 4.50
CA CYS A 414 -5.91 3.65 5.59
C CYS A 414 -6.23 4.29 6.95
N CYS A 415 -6.92 3.55 7.81
CA CYS A 415 -7.32 4.00 9.14
C CYS A 415 -7.12 2.87 10.16
N GLN A 416 -6.81 3.20 11.41
CA GLN A 416 -6.68 2.18 12.47
C GLN A 416 -7.99 1.42 12.74
N SER A 417 -9.13 2.03 12.41
CA SER A 417 -10.46 1.48 12.65
C SER A 417 -11.25 1.37 11.35
N PRO A 418 -12.05 0.30 11.13
CA PRO A 418 -12.98 0.22 9.99
C PRO A 418 -14.16 1.22 10.08
N ALA A 419 -14.31 1.96 11.17
CA ALA A 419 -15.43 2.86 11.40
C ALA A 419 -15.58 3.96 10.32
N PHE A 420 -14.50 4.36 9.65
CA PHE A 420 -14.57 5.32 8.54
C PHE A 420 -15.35 4.81 7.33
N LEU A 421 -15.63 3.50 7.22
CA LEU A 421 -16.30 2.93 6.05
C LEU A 421 -17.80 3.16 6.05
N ASP A 422 -18.40 3.35 7.23
CA ASP A 422 -19.84 3.51 7.38
C ASP A 422 -20.23 4.62 8.37
N GLY A 423 -19.26 5.30 8.99
CA GLY A 423 -19.53 6.37 9.94
C GLY A 423 -20.00 5.88 11.31
N SER A 424 -19.75 4.60 11.64
CA SER A 424 -20.06 4.05 12.96
C SER A 424 -19.07 4.50 14.04
N SER A 425 -19.39 4.27 15.32
CA SER A 425 -18.40 4.48 16.39
C SER A 425 -17.28 3.44 16.29
N GLU A 426 -16.02 3.83 16.55
CA GLU A 426 -14.89 2.87 16.61
C GLU A 426 -15.12 1.74 17.60
N ARG A 427 -15.86 2.00 18.70
CA ARG A 427 -16.19 0.99 19.71
C ARG A 427 -17.16 -0.08 19.21
N SER A 428 -17.72 0.09 18.03
CA SER A 428 -18.66 -0.87 17.44
C SER A 428 -17.97 -2.04 16.74
N TRP A 429 -16.64 -2.05 16.60
CA TRP A 429 -15.90 -3.10 15.90
C TRP A 429 -14.94 -3.86 16.82
N THR A 430 -14.91 -5.18 16.68
CA THR A 430 -13.87 -6.06 17.22
C THR A 430 -13.01 -6.62 16.11
N THR A 431 -11.74 -6.88 16.42
CA THR A 431 -10.76 -7.40 15.47
C THR A 431 -10.22 -8.73 15.96
N THR A 432 -10.30 -9.76 15.12
CA THR A 432 -9.65 -11.05 15.35
C THR A 432 -8.66 -11.34 14.24
N CYS A 433 -7.45 -11.76 14.59
CA CYS A 433 -6.38 -12.02 13.64
C CYS A 433 -5.97 -13.49 13.73
N TYR A 434 -5.69 -14.10 12.58
CA TYR A 434 -5.24 -15.48 12.49
C TYR A 434 -4.00 -15.56 11.62
N GLU A 435 -2.98 -16.29 12.08
CA GLU A 435 -1.89 -16.71 11.23
C GLU A 435 -2.23 -18.08 10.61
N GLY A 436 -2.10 -18.19 9.29
CA GLY A 436 -2.44 -19.39 8.55
C GLY A 436 -1.41 -19.73 7.47
N HIS A 437 -1.48 -20.95 6.98
CA HIS A 437 -0.54 -21.47 5.98
C HIS A 437 -1.30 -22.32 4.96
N TRP A 438 -0.89 -22.25 3.70
CA TRP A 438 -1.16 -23.25 2.68
C TRP A 438 0.12 -24.07 2.52
N ASP A 439 0.07 -25.34 2.89
CA ASP A 439 1.14 -26.33 2.78
C ASP A 439 0.75 -27.45 1.81
N GLU A 440 1.58 -28.48 1.69
CA GLU A 440 1.32 -29.62 0.80
C GLU A 440 -0.04 -30.32 1.04
N ASN A 441 -0.57 -30.24 2.27
CA ASN A 441 -1.82 -30.87 2.67
C ASN A 441 -3.02 -29.92 2.60
N THR A 442 -2.79 -28.62 2.79
CA THR A 442 -3.83 -27.60 2.96
C THR A 442 -3.98 -26.66 1.76
N ALA A 443 -3.05 -26.68 0.80
CA ALA A 443 -3.15 -25.91 -0.45
C ALA A 443 -4.21 -26.49 -1.41
N GLY A 444 -5.48 -26.28 -1.06
CA GLY A 444 -6.63 -26.90 -1.70
C GLY A 444 -7.07 -26.27 -3.03
N GLY A 445 -6.60 -25.07 -3.34
CA GLY A 445 -7.03 -24.29 -4.51
C GLY A 445 -8.41 -23.66 -4.31
N SER A 446 -8.94 -23.02 -5.34
CA SER A 446 -10.25 -22.37 -5.32
C SER A 446 -11.42 -23.37 -5.37
N MET A 447 -12.65 -22.86 -5.29
CA MET A 447 -13.88 -23.67 -5.40
C MET A 447 -14.01 -24.44 -6.73
N GLU A 448 -13.24 -24.06 -7.75
CA GLU A 448 -13.14 -24.79 -9.02
C GLU A 448 -12.47 -26.17 -8.81
N ASN A 449 -11.62 -26.31 -7.79
CA ASN A 449 -10.92 -27.54 -7.43
C ASN A 449 -11.72 -28.36 -6.40
N LYS A 450 -12.88 -28.88 -6.80
CA LYS A 450 -13.84 -29.58 -5.93
C LYS A 450 -13.26 -30.73 -5.09
N GLN A 451 -12.22 -31.39 -5.58
CA GLN A 451 -11.59 -32.54 -4.90
C GLN A 451 -10.68 -32.12 -3.72
N SER A 452 -10.21 -30.87 -3.71
CA SER A 452 -9.19 -30.39 -2.77
C SER A 452 -9.57 -29.12 -2.02
N PHE A 453 -10.56 -28.35 -2.47
CA PHE A 453 -10.96 -27.08 -1.84
C PHE A 453 -11.22 -27.21 -0.33
N TRP A 454 -11.86 -28.30 0.09
CA TRP A 454 -12.22 -28.56 1.48
C TRP A 454 -11.01 -28.69 2.42
N LYS A 455 -9.80 -28.90 1.85
CA LYS A 455 -8.54 -29.01 2.60
C LYS A 455 -7.97 -27.66 3.01
N ASN A 456 -8.41 -26.57 2.39
CA ASN A 456 -7.98 -25.22 2.78
C ASN A 456 -8.29 -24.96 4.27
N PRO A 457 -7.48 -24.12 4.96
CA PRO A 457 -7.77 -23.71 6.32
C PRO A 457 -9.18 -23.12 6.45
N GLN A 458 -9.84 -23.33 7.59
CA GLN A 458 -11.24 -22.92 7.77
C GLN A 458 -11.41 -22.17 9.10
N TYR A 459 -12.04 -21.01 9.05
CA TYR A 459 -12.19 -20.10 10.19
C TYR A 459 -13.66 -19.83 10.47
N ARG A 460 -14.08 -19.90 11.72
CA ARG A 460 -15.48 -19.63 12.10
C ARG A 460 -15.64 -18.21 12.60
N VAL A 461 -16.72 -17.57 12.18
CA VAL A 461 -17.12 -16.26 12.69
C VAL A 461 -18.60 -16.27 13.05
N LYS A 462 -18.95 -15.68 14.19
CA LYS A 462 -20.33 -15.52 14.64
C LYS A 462 -20.73 -14.07 14.47
N ILE A 463 -21.74 -13.83 13.66
CA ILE A 463 -22.35 -12.50 13.49
C ILE A 463 -23.53 -12.41 14.44
N SER A 464 -23.45 -11.48 15.38
CA SER A 464 -24.52 -11.23 16.35
C SER A 464 -25.61 -10.35 15.74
N ALA A 465 -26.85 -10.50 16.21
CA ALA A 465 -27.93 -9.60 15.83
C ALA A 465 -27.65 -8.19 16.38
N GLY A 466 -27.63 -7.19 15.51
CA GLY A 466 -27.42 -5.79 15.87
C GLY A 466 -28.74 -5.02 16.00
N GLU A 467 -28.71 -3.84 16.63
CA GLU A 467 -29.90 -2.96 16.71
C GLU A 467 -30.36 -2.48 15.33
N THR A 468 -29.43 -2.31 14.38
CA THR A 468 -29.70 -1.96 12.99
C THR A 468 -30.37 -3.07 12.17
N ASP A 469 -30.61 -4.25 12.76
CA ASP A 469 -31.38 -5.32 12.09
C ASP A 469 -32.89 -5.04 12.09
N ARG A 470 -33.35 -4.01 12.82
CA ARG A 470 -34.76 -3.61 12.94
C ARG A 470 -35.20 -2.53 11.95
N ALA A 471 -34.25 -1.80 11.35
CA ALA A 471 -34.53 -0.85 10.27
C ALA A 471 -34.03 -1.47 8.97
N GLU A 472 -34.89 -1.58 7.97
CA GLU A 472 -34.48 -1.99 6.63
C GLU A 472 -33.38 -1.04 6.10
N GLY A 473 -32.12 -1.48 6.14
CA GLY A 473 -31.07 -0.98 5.24
C GLY A 473 -29.80 -0.41 5.88
N GLN A 474 -28.67 -0.86 5.33
CA GLN A 474 -27.44 -0.07 5.06
C GLN A 474 -26.20 -0.13 5.99
N GLY A 475 -26.09 -1.06 6.94
CA GLY A 475 -24.85 -1.18 7.75
C GLY A 475 -24.00 -2.41 7.45
N LEU A 476 -22.81 -2.25 6.86
CA LEU A 476 -21.77 -3.32 6.81
C LEU A 476 -21.48 -3.85 8.23
N ASN A 477 -21.20 -5.15 8.37
CA ASN A 477 -21.01 -5.77 9.70
C ASN A 477 -19.86 -6.78 9.80
N LEU A 478 -19.20 -7.07 8.68
CA LEU A 478 -17.98 -7.87 8.65
C LEU A 478 -17.03 -7.32 7.59
N LEU A 479 -15.77 -7.15 7.96
CA LEU A 479 -14.65 -6.94 7.04
C LEU A 479 -13.76 -8.17 7.13
N VAL A 480 -13.44 -8.75 5.98
CA VAL A 480 -12.46 -9.84 5.87
C VAL A 480 -11.26 -9.34 5.08
N SER A 481 -10.08 -9.34 5.71
CA SER A 481 -8.80 -9.02 5.10
C SER A 481 -7.95 -10.30 5.07
N LEU A 482 -7.50 -10.70 3.88
CA LEU A 482 -6.60 -11.83 3.66
C LEU A 482 -5.29 -11.31 3.06
N MET A 483 -4.22 -11.36 3.83
CA MET A 483 -2.90 -10.87 3.44
C MET A 483 -1.91 -12.03 3.33
N GLN A 484 -1.27 -12.18 2.16
CA GLN A 484 -0.21 -13.18 1.99
C GLN A 484 1.14 -12.63 2.48
N LYS A 485 1.91 -13.47 3.18
CA LYS A 485 3.25 -13.15 3.64
C LYS A 485 4.26 -13.44 2.52
N PRO A 486 5.28 -12.60 2.33
CA PRO A 486 6.26 -12.77 1.28
C PRO A 486 7.12 -14.01 1.53
N ASN A 487 7.49 -14.69 0.45
CA ASN A 487 8.40 -15.83 0.45
C ASN A 487 9.88 -15.43 0.34
N SER A 488 10.16 -14.13 0.17
CA SER A 488 11.49 -13.55 0.01
C SER A 488 11.61 -12.31 0.89
N ARG A 489 12.82 -12.03 1.38
CA ARG A 489 13.14 -10.75 2.03
C ARG A 489 13.14 -9.60 1.02
N HIS A 490 13.64 -9.85 -0.19
CA HIS A 490 13.71 -8.86 -1.27
C HIS A 490 12.34 -8.70 -1.91
N ARG A 491 11.78 -7.49 -1.79
CA ARG A 491 10.43 -7.14 -2.25
C ARG A 491 10.23 -7.42 -3.75
N HIS A 492 11.21 -7.12 -4.61
CA HIS A 492 11.06 -7.36 -6.06
C HIS A 492 11.07 -8.84 -6.44
N HIS A 493 11.57 -9.71 -5.58
CA HIS A 493 11.57 -11.15 -5.81
C HIS A 493 10.28 -11.82 -5.29
N VAL A 494 9.40 -11.08 -4.61
CA VAL A 494 8.15 -11.63 -4.07
C VAL A 494 7.22 -11.97 -5.22
N GLN A 495 6.87 -13.25 -5.31
CA GLN A 495 5.86 -13.75 -6.24
C GLN A 495 4.59 -14.04 -5.46
N ASN A 496 3.63 -13.14 -5.56
CA ASN A 496 2.32 -13.30 -4.93
C ASN A 496 1.44 -14.27 -5.72
N HIS A 497 0.72 -15.11 -4.99
CA HIS A 497 -0.31 -15.98 -5.56
C HIS A 497 -1.60 -15.21 -5.78
N ASN A 498 -2.43 -15.67 -6.71
CA ASN A 498 -3.80 -15.18 -6.80
C ASN A 498 -4.59 -15.71 -5.60
N ILE A 499 -4.92 -14.86 -4.64
CA ILE A 499 -5.59 -15.25 -3.40
C ILE A 499 -7.06 -14.80 -3.37
N GLY A 500 -7.85 -15.46 -2.53
CA GLY A 500 -9.23 -15.11 -2.27
C GLY A 500 -9.81 -15.88 -1.09
N PHE A 501 -11.08 -15.64 -0.79
CA PHE A 501 -11.79 -16.40 0.24
C PHE A 501 -13.27 -16.59 -0.11
N SER A 502 -13.86 -17.64 0.46
CA SER A 502 -15.30 -17.92 0.37
C SER A 502 -15.91 -18.00 1.76
N VAL A 503 -17.13 -17.49 1.89
CA VAL A 503 -17.89 -17.45 3.15
C VAL A 503 -19.14 -18.33 3.01
N PHE A 504 -19.33 -19.27 3.93
CA PHE A 504 -20.47 -20.20 3.95
C PHE A 504 -21.28 -20.03 5.24
N ALA A 505 -22.61 -20.09 5.14
CA ALA A 505 -23.47 -20.13 6.32
C ALA A 505 -23.47 -21.54 6.92
N LEU A 506 -23.45 -21.63 8.26
CA LEU A 506 -23.50 -22.88 9.01
C LEU A 506 -24.82 -23.01 9.78
N LYS A 507 -25.32 -24.26 9.89
CA LYS A 507 -26.54 -24.62 10.62
C LYS A 507 -26.26 -25.35 11.94
N ASP A 508 -25.21 -24.94 12.67
CA ASP A 508 -24.69 -25.57 13.92
C ASP A 508 -23.91 -26.89 13.79
N GLN A 509 -23.47 -27.25 12.59
CA GLN A 509 -22.60 -28.43 12.39
C GLN A 509 -21.18 -28.22 12.96
N ARG A 510 -20.70 -29.21 13.75
CA ARG A 510 -19.33 -29.20 14.32
C ARG A 510 -18.25 -29.66 13.34
N ALA A 511 -18.55 -30.60 12.44
CA ALA A 511 -17.62 -31.06 11.40
C ALA A 511 -18.07 -30.55 10.03
N ILE A 512 -17.11 -30.17 9.19
CA ILE A 512 -17.36 -29.70 7.81
C ILE A 512 -16.79 -30.75 6.84
N PRO A 513 -17.57 -31.74 6.41
CA PRO A 513 -17.09 -32.78 5.49
C PRO A 513 -16.88 -32.22 4.08
N ALA A 514 -16.05 -32.89 3.26
CA ALA A 514 -15.80 -32.49 1.88
C ALA A 514 -17.09 -32.28 1.05
N ALA A 515 -18.09 -33.15 1.25
CA ALA A 515 -19.39 -33.08 0.58
C ALA A 515 -20.18 -31.78 0.87
N PHE A 516 -19.87 -31.08 1.97
CA PHE A 516 -20.47 -29.78 2.29
C PHE A 516 -20.21 -28.76 1.19
N PHE A 517 -18.96 -28.66 0.72
CA PHE A 517 -18.55 -27.66 -0.27
C PHE A 517 -19.10 -27.95 -1.68
N SER A 518 -19.47 -29.20 -1.95
CA SER A 518 -20.16 -29.59 -3.20
C SER A 518 -21.65 -29.28 -3.19
N SER A 519 -22.27 -29.20 -2.00
CA SER A 519 -23.73 -29.04 -1.84
C SER A 519 -24.14 -27.66 -1.33
N SER A 520 -23.20 -26.88 -0.79
CA SER A 520 -23.45 -25.57 -0.20
C SER A 520 -22.82 -24.46 -1.04
N ALA A 521 -23.63 -23.50 -1.46
CA ALA A 521 -23.13 -22.30 -2.12
C ALA A 521 -22.57 -21.30 -1.10
N PRO A 522 -21.49 -20.57 -1.43
CA PRO A 522 -21.01 -19.48 -0.59
C PRO A 522 -22.04 -18.34 -0.57
N VAL A 523 -22.26 -17.76 0.62
CA VAL A 523 -23.12 -16.59 0.82
C VAL A 523 -22.41 -15.28 0.49
N ALA A 524 -21.07 -15.29 0.52
CA ALA A 524 -20.21 -14.19 0.10
C ALA A 524 -18.84 -14.75 -0.34
N ARG A 525 -18.08 -13.97 -1.12
CA ARG A 525 -16.74 -14.32 -1.59
C ARG A 525 -15.98 -13.05 -1.95
N SER A 526 -14.65 -13.13 -2.05
CA SER A 526 -13.85 -12.08 -2.68
C SER A 526 -14.31 -11.83 -4.13
N LYS A 527 -14.55 -10.57 -4.49
CA LYS A 527 -15.09 -10.18 -5.81
C LYS A 527 -14.09 -10.40 -6.92
N ALA A 528 -12.82 -10.15 -6.63
CA ALA A 528 -11.69 -10.42 -7.50
C ALA A 528 -10.75 -11.41 -6.84
N LEU A 529 -10.18 -12.29 -7.66
CA LEU A 529 -8.96 -13.00 -7.31
C LEU A 529 -7.81 -12.11 -7.77
N SER A 530 -6.88 -11.83 -6.87
CA SER A 530 -5.78 -10.91 -7.14
C SER A 530 -4.48 -11.48 -6.65
N ASN A 531 -3.40 -11.25 -7.40
CA ASN A 531 -2.02 -11.44 -6.95
C ASN A 531 -1.49 -10.23 -6.16
N SER A 532 -2.39 -9.40 -5.62
CA SER A 532 -2.05 -8.36 -4.65
C SER A 532 -1.60 -8.99 -3.32
N ARG A 533 -0.82 -8.23 -2.55
CA ARG A 533 -0.38 -8.59 -1.20
C ARG A 533 -1.57 -8.88 -0.25
N GLU A 534 -2.68 -8.19 -0.46
CA GLU A 534 -3.88 -8.27 0.37
C GLU A 534 -5.15 -8.23 -0.48
N VAL A 535 -6.17 -9.00 -0.07
CA VAL A 535 -7.53 -8.96 -0.61
C VAL A 535 -8.50 -8.70 0.53
N THR A 536 -9.31 -7.65 0.39
CA THR A 536 -10.25 -7.20 1.42
C THR A 536 -11.67 -7.14 0.87
N GLU A 537 -12.65 -7.67 1.61
CA GLU A 537 -14.06 -7.42 1.33
C GLU A 537 -14.83 -6.91 2.54
N TYR A 538 -15.77 -6.04 2.23
CA TYR A 538 -16.73 -5.47 3.14
C TYR A 538 -18.08 -6.15 2.92
N LEU A 539 -18.54 -6.87 3.93
CA LEU A 539 -19.67 -7.77 3.83
C LEU A 539 -20.81 -7.35 4.77
N ARG A 540 -22.01 -7.66 4.30
CA ARG A 540 -23.22 -7.68 5.12
C ARG A 540 -23.73 -9.11 5.22
N LEU A 541 -23.68 -9.66 6.41
CA LEU A 541 -24.21 -10.99 6.70
C LEU A 541 -25.40 -10.91 7.65
N LYS A 542 -26.34 -11.85 7.53
CA LYS A 542 -27.41 -11.98 8.53
C LYS A 542 -26.81 -12.48 9.86
N PRO A 543 -27.50 -12.31 11.00
CA PRO A 543 -27.05 -12.92 12.24
C PRO A 543 -26.98 -14.45 12.09
N GLY A 544 -25.87 -15.05 12.52
CA GLY A 544 -25.62 -16.47 12.33
C GLY A 544 -24.16 -16.88 12.47
N LEU A 545 -23.89 -18.16 12.29
CA LEU A 545 -22.55 -18.74 12.27
C LEU A 545 -22.08 -18.93 10.82
N TYR A 546 -20.85 -18.52 10.55
CA TYR A 546 -20.26 -18.60 9.21
C TYR A 546 -18.88 -19.26 9.24
N LEU A 547 -18.51 -19.82 8.09
CA LEU A 547 -17.20 -20.39 7.80
C LEU A 547 -16.52 -19.58 6.71
N ILE A 548 -15.31 -19.10 6.97
CA ILE A 548 -14.45 -18.41 6.01
C ILE A 548 -13.34 -19.38 5.60
N VAL A 549 -13.18 -19.56 4.31
CA VAL A 549 -12.16 -20.45 3.73
C VAL A 549 -11.26 -19.61 2.82
N PRO A 550 -10.07 -19.19 3.28
CA PRO A 550 -9.06 -18.56 2.46
C PRO A 550 -8.33 -19.58 1.58
N PHE A 551 -8.03 -19.20 0.34
CA PHE A 551 -7.41 -20.07 -0.65
C PHE A 551 -6.48 -19.30 -1.59
N THR A 552 -5.52 -20.01 -2.15
CA THR A 552 -4.86 -19.67 -3.42
C THR A 552 -5.71 -20.17 -4.59
N TYR A 553 -5.62 -19.53 -5.75
CA TYR A 553 -6.45 -19.88 -6.90
C TYR A 553 -6.16 -21.31 -7.38
N LYS A 554 -4.87 -21.66 -7.54
CA LYS A 554 -4.47 -23.01 -7.93
C LYS A 554 -4.17 -23.87 -6.70
N PRO A 555 -4.47 -25.18 -6.75
CA PRO A 555 -4.07 -26.09 -5.69
C PRO A 555 -2.55 -26.27 -5.69
N LYS A 556 -1.99 -26.70 -4.54
CA LYS A 556 -0.56 -26.93 -4.31
C LYS A 556 0.33 -25.67 -4.30
N GLU A 557 -0.25 -24.47 -4.41
CA GLU A 557 0.47 -23.22 -4.16
C GLU A 557 0.66 -23.05 -2.64
N THR A 558 1.91 -23.16 -2.17
CA THR A 558 2.24 -23.02 -0.75
C THR A 558 2.56 -21.57 -0.38
N GLY A 559 2.26 -21.19 0.86
CA GLY A 559 2.47 -19.85 1.35
C GLY A 559 1.95 -19.65 2.77
N SER A 560 2.34 -18.54 3.39
CA SER A 560 1.80 -18.13 4.69
C SER A 560 0.89 -16.92 4.51
N PHE A 561 -0.09 -16.76 5.37
CA PHE A 561 -1.03 -15.65 5.32
C PHE A 561 -1.46 -15.18 6.70
N VAL A 562 -2.07 -14.00 6.72
CA VAL A 562 -2.77 -13.41 7.86
C VAL A 562 -4.21 -13.17 7.45
N LEU A 563 -5.15 -13.75 8.20
CA LEU A 563 -6.57 -13.50 8.04
C LEU A 563 -7.04 -12.59 9.19
N THR A 564 -7.50 -11.39 8.86
CA THR A 564 -8.03 -10.44 9.83
C THR A 564 -9.52 -10.26 9.62
N LEU A 565 -10.30 -10.47 10.68
CA LEU A 565 -11.74 -10.29 10.70
C LEU A 565 -12.07 -9.09 11.56
N PHE A 566 -12.75 -8.09 11.00
CA PHE A 566 -13.35 -7.02 11.79
C PHE A 566 -14.85 -7.25 11.79
N SER A 567 -15.43 -7.48 12.95
CA SER A 567 -16.86 -7.74 13.11
C SER A 567 -17.51 -6.70 13.99
N LYS A 568 -18.73 -6.28 13.65
CA LYS A 568 -19.48 -5.38 14.54
C LYS A 568 -19.96 -6.12 15.79
N THR A 569 -19.73 -5.53 16.95
CA THR A 569 -20.30 -5.97 18.23
C THR A 569 -21.46 -5.10 18.66
N LYS A 570 -22.33 -5.66 19.52
CA LYS A 570 -23.32 -4.84 20.22
C LYS A 570 -22.57 -3.82 21.10
N PRO A 571 -23.04 -2.56 21.19
CA PRO A 571 -22.69 -1.73 22.32
C PRO A 571 -23.15 -2.44 23.60
N ASN A 572 -22.29 -2.48 24.62
CA ASN A 572 -22.71 -2.91 25.96
C ASN A 572 -23.72 -1.94 26.57
#